data_AF-A0A812L0N6-F1
#
_entry.id   AF-A0A812L0N6-F1
#
_cell.length_a   1.000
_cell.length_b   1.000
_cell.length_c   1.000
_cell.angle_alpha   90.00
_cell.angle_beta   90.00
_cell.angle_gamma   90.00
#
_symmetry.space_group_name_H-M   'P 1'
#
loop_
_entity.id
_entity.type
_entity.pdbx_description
1 polymer ?
#
loop_
_entity_poly.entity_id
_entity_poly.type
_entity_poly.pdbx_seq_one_letter_code
_entity_poly.pdbx_strand_id
1 'polypeptide(L)'
;MGGFRKPELNGYYSERPEQEIQGRASFWTPNQAFFIYWQRSLKRWAVCDAGSLLAARGGANPGWAYRSDARHFAKANDGWIEAVGTEWQTADVRCTILEGSIRDDSFADEEVPNTLKVKFTGFHKQDWYCLGLH
;
A
#
# COMPACT_ATOMS: atom_id res chain seq x y z
N MET A 1 -2.47 -18.46 4.34
CA MET A 1 -1.96 -17.68 3.20
C MET A 1 -2.29 -16.23 3.49
N GLY A 2 -1.32 -15.32 3.54
CA GLY A 2 -1.59 -13.89 3.76
C GLY A 2 -1.25 -13.06 2.53
N GLY A 3 -1.56 -11.78 2.57
CA GLY A 3 -1.37 -10.82 1.48
C GLY A 3 -2.64 -10.64 0.66
N PHE A 4 -2.52 -9.86 -0.41
CA PHE A 4 -3.56 -9.75 -1.43
C PHE A 4 -3.69 -11.07 -2.19
N ARG A 5 -4.92 -11.46 -2.53
CA ARG A 5 -5.20 -12.65 -3.35
C ARG A 5 -4.71 -12.48 -4.78
N LYS A 6 -4.79 -11.25 -5.31
CA LYS A 6 -4.19 -10.88 -6.59
C LYS A 6 -2.67 -10.81 -6.41
N PRO A 7 -1.89 -11.78 -6.92
CA PRO A 7 -0.47 -11.91 -6.58
C PRO A 7 0.35 -10.68 -6.95
N GLU A 8 -0.04 -9.99 -8.03
CA GLU A 8 0.68 -8.84 -8.56
C GLU A 8 0.56 -7.58 -7.69
N LEU A 9 -0.41 -7.54 -6.75
CA LEU A 9 -0.51 -6.45 -5.79
C LEU A 9 0.50 -6.60 -4.64
N ASN A 10 0.98 -7.82 -4.40
CA ASN A 10 2.01 -8.09 -3.40
C ASN A 10 3.39 -7.73 -3.95
N GLY A 11 4.31 -7.35 -3.07
CA GLY A 11 5.67 -7.00 -3.44
C GLY A 11 6.08 -5.62 -2.99
N TYR A 12 7.11 -5.08 -3.65
CA TYR A 12 7.76 -3.84 -3.25
C TYR A 12 7.09 -2.64 -3.86
N TYR A 13 6.97 -1.57 -3.08
CA TYR A 13 6.56 -0.26 -3.57
C TYR A 13 7.53 0.78 -3.05
N SER A 14 7.91 1.69 -3.93
CA SER A 14 8.77 2.83 -3.61
C SER A 14 8.02 4.13 -3.88
N GLU A 15 8.13 5.07 -2.95
CA GLU A 15 7.58 6.41 -3.11
C GLU A 15 8.18 7.11 -4.34
N ARG A 16 7.34 7.88 -5.02
CA ARG A 16 7.65 8.74 -6.16
C ARG A 16 7.06 10.11 -5.88
N PRO A 17 7.75 10.99 -5.11
CA PRO A 17 7.26 12.32 -4.78
C PRO A 17 6.93 13.19 -6.00
N GLU A 18 7.67 12.99 -7.09
CA GLU A 18 7.46 13.64 -8.38
C GLU A 18 6.17 13.20 -9.10
N GLN A 19 5.58 12.08 -8.67
CA GLN A 19 4.35 11.54 -9.21
C GLN A 19 3.20 11.74 -8.22
N GLU A 20 2.79 12.98 -8.02
CA GLU A 20 1.62 13.26 -7.20
C GLU A 20 0.33 12.78 -7.87
N ILE A 21 -0.55 12.13 -7.09
CA ILE A 21 -1.89 11.73 -7.53
C ILE A 21 -2.89 12.19 -6.46
N GLN A 22 -3.81 13.06 -6.88
CA GLN A 22 -4.85 13.66 -6.04
C GLN A 22 -4.34 14.32 -4.74
N GLY A 23 -3.21 15.04 -4.80
CA GLY A 23 -2.73 15.85 -3.67
C GLY A 23 -1.73 15.15 -2.75
N ARG A 24 -1.28 13.93 -3.07
CA ARG A 24 -0.25 13.20 -2.30
C ARG A 24 0.70 12.43 -3.20
N ALA A 25 1.92 12.20 -2.71
CA ALA A 25 2.90 11.33 -3.35
C ALA A 25 2.32 9.91 -3.56
N SER A 26 2.69 9.30 -4.68
CA SER A 26 2.29 7.93 -5.01
C SER A 26 3.45 6.95 -4.82
N PHE A 27 3.13 5.67 -4.72
CA PHE A 27 4.12 4.61 -4.50
C PHE A 27 3.99 3.58 -5.61
N TRP A 28 5.11 3.12 -6.17
CA TRP A 28 5.10 2.32 -7.39
C TRP A 28 5.86 1.03 -7.21
N THR A 29 5.33 -0.02 -7.82
CA THR A 29 6.07 -1.25 -8.07
C THR A 29 7.31 -0.98 -8.95
N PRO A 30 8.39 -1.77 -8.85
CA PRO A 30 9.61 -1.57 -9.64
C PRO A 30 9.39 -1.58 -11.15
N ASN A 31 8.43 -2.40 -11.62
CA ASN A 31 8.04 -2.49 -13.03
C ASN A 31 6.99 -1.45 -13.45
N GLN A 32 6.59 -0.56 -12.53
CA GLN A 32 5.57 0.47 -12.73
C GLN A 32 4.21 -0.06 -13.18
N ALA A 33 3.91 -1.34 -12.94
CA ALA A 33 2.63 -1.95 -13.35
C ALA A 33 1.48 -1.57 -12.40
N PHE A 34 1.80 -1.41 -11.11
CA PHE A 34 0.87 -1.04 -10.05
C PHE A 34 1.40 0.12 -9.21
N PHE A 35 0.47 0.91 -8.68
CA PHE A 35 0.74 2.02 -7.78
C PHE A 35 -0.24 2.10 -6.61
N ILE A 36 0.23 2.67 -5.49
CA ILE A 36 -0.57 3.06 -4.34
C ILE A 36 -0.73 4.57 -4.38
N TYR A 37 -1.95 5.06 -4.16
CA TYR A 37 -2.24 6.49 -4.14
C TYR A 37 -3.36 6.83 -3.17
N TRP A 38 -3.48 8.13 -2.90
CA TRP A 38 -4.55 8.69 -2.09
C TRP A 38 -5.77 9.02 -2.95
N GLN A 39 -6.93 8.53 -2.54
CA GLN A 39 -8.23 8.89 -3.12
C GLN A 39 -8.81 10.06 -2.32
N ARG A 40 -8.62 11.29 -2.80
CA ARG A 40 -8.92 12.53 -2.06
C ARG A 40 -10.38 12.65 -1.66
N SER A 41 -11.30 12.30 -2.56
CA SER A 41 -12.74 12.37 -2.31
C SER A 41 -13.22 11.33 -1.29
N LEU A 42 -12.58 10.16 -1.25
CA LEU A 42 -12.93 9.05 -0.35
C LEU A 42 -12.09 9.01 0.92
N LYS A 43 -11.06 9.88 1.01
CA LYS A 43 -10.11 9.97 2.12
C LYS A 43 -9.51 8.62 2.52
N ARG A 44 -9.00 7.88 1.54
CA ARG A 44 -8.40 6.55 1.75
C ARG A 44 -7.27 6.26 0.78
N TRP A 45 -6.43 5.29 1.11
CA TRP A 45 -5.40 4.76 0.22
C TRP A 45 -5.94 3.62 -0.64
N ALA A 46 -5.47 3.52 -1.88
CA ALA A 46 -5.84 2.45 -2.81
C ALA A 46 -4.65 1.96 -3.63
N VAL A 47 -4.67 0.69 -4.02
CA VAL A 47 -3.75 0.07 -5.00
C VAL A 47 -4.47 0.00 -6.34
N CYS A 48 -3.81 0.42 -7.41
CA CYS A 48 -4.36 0.47 -8.76
C CYS A 48 -3.31 0.08 -9.81
N ASP A 49 -3.75 -0.28 -11.01
CA ASP A 49 -2.85 -0.54 -12.15
C ASP A 49 -2.53 0.74 -12.93
N ALA A 50 -1.40 0.75 -13.62
CA ALA A 50 -0.93 1.89 -14.39
C ALA A 50 -1.88 2.33 -15.52
N GLY A 51 -2.70 1.42 -16.07
CA GLY A 51 -3.69 1.75 -17.10
C GLY A 51 -4.76 2.72 -16.59
N SER A 52 -4.99 2.72 -15.28
CA SER A 52 -5.94 3.61 -14.60
C SER A 52 -5.35 4.95 -14.15
N LEU A 53 -4.06 5.21 -14.43
CA LEU A 53 -3.35 6.42 -13.95
C LEU A 53 -4.02 7.73 -14.40
N LEU A 54 -4.43 7.82 -15.68
CA LEU A 54 -5.07 9.02 -16.21
C LEU A 54 -6.41 9.30 -15.53
N ALA A 55 -7.21 8.27 -15.30
CA ALA A 55 -8.48 8.38 -14.58
C ALA A 55 -8.25 8.80 -13.12
N ALA A 56 -7.29 8.19 -12.43
CA ALA A 56 -6.93 8.55 -11.06
C ALA A 56 -6.47 10.01 -10.94
N ARG A 57 -5.63 10.49 -11.87
CA ARG A 57 -5.22 11.91 -11.95
C ARG A 57 -6.39 12.84 -12.26
N GLY A 58 -7.34 12.39 -13.06
CA GLY A 58 -8.61 13.10 -13.32
C GLY A 58 -9.58 13.15 -12.14
N GLY A 59 -9.23 12.55 -10.99
CA GLY A 59 -10.05 12.57 -9.78
C GLY A 59 -11.00 11.38 -9.64
N ALA A 60 -11.00 10.43 -10.58
CA ALA A 60 -11.70 9.16 -10.41
C ALA A 60 -11.01 8.31 -9.34
N ASN A 61 -11.72 7.31 -8.81
CA ASN A 61 -11.23 6.48 -7.69
C ASN A 61 -11.10 4.98 -8.07
N PRO A 62 -10.40 4.62 -9.16
CA PRO A 62 -10.18 3.22 -9.50
C PRO A 62 -9.28 2.52 -8.46
N GLY A 63 -9.42 1.21 -8.31
CA GLY A 63 -8.56 0.44 -7.43
C GLY A 63 -8.89 -1.05 -7.45
N TRP A 64 -7.86 -1.87 -7.23
CA TRP A 64 -7.97 -3.31 -6.99
C TRP A 64 -8.04 -3.63 -5.50
N ALA A 65 -7.50 -2.74 -4.67
CA ALA A 65 -7.62 -2.80 -3.22
C ALA A 65 -7.68 -1.40 -2.63
N TYR A 66 -8.29 -1.24 -1.47
CA TYR A 66 -8.31 0.01 -0.72
C TYR A 66 -8.26 -0.20 0.79
N ARG A 67 -7.81 0.82 1.52
CA ARG A 67 -7.96 0.88 2.98
C ARG A 67 -9.34 1.37 3.37
N SER A 68 -9.94 0.72 4.36
CA SER A 68 -11.24 1.11 4.94
C SER A 68 -11.14 2.36 5.82
N ASP A 69 -9.96 2.95 5.99
CA ASP A 69 -9.70 4.12 6.82
C ASP A 69 -8.75 5.13 6.13
N ALA A 70 -8.59 6.29 6.77
CA ALA A 70 -7.73 7.38 6.32
C ALA A 70 -6.27 7.26 6.78
N ARG A 71 -5.91 6.22 7.56
CA ARG A 71 -4.55 6.09 8.10
C ARG A 71 -3.56 5.82 6.98
N HIS A 72 -2.32 6.31 7.13
CA HIS A 72 -1.26 5.99 6.18
C HIS A 72 -1.13 4.47 6.04
N PHE A 73 -1.06 3.97 4.81
CA PHE A 73 -1.24 2.54 4.58
C PHE A 73 -0.18 1.64 5.22
N ALA A 74 1.01 2.19 5.45
CA ALA A 74 2.10 1.51 6.12
C ALA A 74 2.03 1.53 7.66
N LYS A 75 1.07 2.25 8.28
CA LYS A 75 0.91 2.33 9.75
C LYS A 75 0.13 1.15 10.35
N ALA A 76 -0.55 0.33 9.54
CA ALA A 76 -1.33 -0.80 10.06
C ALA A 76 -1.41 -1.96 9.07
N ASN A 77 -1.37 -3.19 9.59
CA ASN A 77 -1.46 -4.44 8.82
C ASN A 77 -2.92 -4.90 8.60
N ASP A 78 -3.89 -4.03 8.87
CA ASP A 78 -5.32 -4.31 8.77
C ASP A 78 -6.04 -3.27 7.90
N GLY A 79 -7.34 -3.52 7.68
CA GLY A 79 -8.24 -2.57 7.01
C GLY A 79 -8.15 -2.58 5.48
N TRP A 80 -7.40 -3.51 4.87
CA TRP A 80 -7.39 -3.67 3.43
C TRP A 80 -8.60 -4.47 2.96
N ILE A 81 -9.26 -3.96 1.92
CA ILE A 81 -10.35 -4.61 1.21
C ILE A 81 -9.94 -4.72 -0.26
N GLU A 82 -10.04 -5.91 -0.83
CA GLU A 82 -9.59 -6.25 -2.18
C GLU A 82 -10.75 -6.72 -3.04
N ALA A 83 -10.72 -6.36 -4.33
CA ALA A 83 -11.62 -6.87 -5.33
C ALA A 83 -11.27 -8.34 -5.66
N VAL A 84 -12.18 -9.26 -5.35
CA VAL A 84 -12.08 -10.69 -5.64
C VAL A 84 -13.27 -11.09 -6.50
N GLY A 85 -13.02 -11.26 -7.81
CA GLY A 85 -14.10 -11.48 -8.77
C GLY A 85 -15.03 -10.25 -8.83
N THR A 86 -16.29 -10.44 -8.42
CA THR A 86 -17.30 -9.37 -8.37
C THR A 86 -17.52 -8.81 -6.96
N GLU A 87 -16.76 -9.27 -5.98
CA GLU A 87 -16.95 -8.92 -4.57
C GLU A 87 -15.75 -8.16 -4.01
N TRP A 88 -15.99 -7.44 -2.91
CA TRP A 88 -14.95 -6.80 -2.10
C TRP A 88 -14.81 -7.56 -0.79
N GLN A 89 -13.62 -8.11 -0.54
CA GLN A 89 -13.34 -8.95 0.61
C GLN A 89 -12.17 -8.40 1.43
N THR A 90 -12.20 -8.61 2.75
CA THR A 90 -11.08 -8.24 3.62
C THR A 90 -9.83 -9.03 3.24
N ALA A 91 -8.71 -8.33 3.12
CA ALA A 91 -7.40 -8.91 2.88
C ALA A 91 -6.52 -8.77 4.14
N ASP A 92 -5.88 -9.87 4.55
CA ASP A 92 -4.92 -9.90 5.65
C ASP A 92 -3.52 -9.57 5.11
N VAL A 93 -3.18 -8.28 5.09
CA VAL A 93 -1.99 -7.76 4.40
C VAL A 93 -0.98 -7.23 5.41
N ARG A 94 0.23 -7.76 5.38
CA ARG A 94 1.35 -7.19 6.14
C ARG A 94 2.08 -6.16 5.32
N CYS A 95 2.21 -4.94 5.83
CA CYS A 95 3.03 -3.89 5.25
C CYS A 95 4.31 -3.73 6.07
N THR A 96 5.46 -4.08 5.48
CA THR A 96 6.76 -3.88 6.11
C THR A 96 7.44 -2.66 5.50
N ILE A 97 7.83 -1.69 6.34
CA ILE A 97 8.71 -0.59 5.93
C ILE A 97 10.12 -1.16 5.79
N LEU A 98 10.75 -0.94 4.65
CA LEU A 98 12.11 -1.40 4.37
C LEU A 98 13.13 -0.27 4.47
N GLU A 99 12.76 0.92 3.99
CA GLU A 99 13.60 2.11 3.97
C GLU A 99 12.72 3.34 4.23
N GLY A 100 13.26 4.34 4.94
CA GLY A 100 12.56 5.58 5.30
C GLY A 100 11.65 5.47 6.52
N SER A 101 10.99 6.57 6.86
CA SER A 101 10.02 6.66 7.96
C SER A 101 8.68 7.23 7.47
N ILE A 102 7.57 6.85 8.11
CA ILE A 102 6.28 7.46 7.77
C ILE A 102 6.24 8.84 8.41
N ARG A 103 6.11 9.88 7.59
CA ARG A 103 5.89 11.24 8.08
C ARG A 103 4.49 11.36 8.67
N ASP A 104 4.37 12.00 9.82
CA ASP A 104 3.08 12.55 10.22
C ASP A 104 2.82 13.80 9.39
N ASP A 105 1.61 13.92 8.84
CA ASP A 105 1.17 15.07 8.04
C ASP A 105 1.21 16.41 8.81
N SER A 106 1.65 16.42 10.08
CA SER A 106 1.61 17.57 10.99
C SER A 106 2.86 18.44 11.05
N PHE A 107 3.99 18.08 10.41
CA PHE A 107 5.21 18.91 10.45
C PHE A 107 5.94 18.90 9.11
N ALA A 108 5.50 19.78 8.21
CA ALA A 108 6.15 20.04 6.94
C ALA A 108 7.27 21.07 7.11
N ASP A 109 8.36 20.75 7.82
CA ASP A 109 9.46 21.71 8.03
C ASP A 109 10.88 21.15 7.83
N GLU A 110 11.06 19.96 7.26
CA GLU A 110 12.41 19.53 6.85
C GLU A 110 12.44 18.87 5.45
N GLU A 111 13.16 19.51 4.53
CA GLU A 111 13.52 19.04 3.18
C GLU A 111 14.57 17.91 3.20
N VAL A 112 14.49 16.97 4.14
CA VAL A 112 15.29 15.75 4.03
C VAL A 112 14.61 14.86 2.99
N PRO A 113 15.28 14.34 1.94
CA PRO A 113 14.68 13.34 1.08
C PRO A 113 14.45 12.06 1.90
N ASN A 114 13.20 11.76 2.23
CA ASN A 114 12.80 10.55 2.94
C ASN A 114 11.95 9.71 2.00
N THR A 115 12.59 8.99 1.08
CA THR A 115 11.89 8.11 0.15
C THR A 115 11.44 6.86 0.89
N LEU A 116 10.14 6.72 1.11
CA LEU A 116 9.59 5.54 1.80
C LEU A 116 9.50 4.35 0.84
N LYS A 117 10.05 3.21 1.27
CA LYS A 117 9.93 1.93 0.56
C LYS A 117 9.26 0.90 1.44
N VAL A 118 8.24 0.27 0.91
CA VAL A 118 7.46 -0.75 1.62
C VAL A 118 7.42 -2.05 0.85
N LYS A 119 7.05 -3.12 1.55
CA LYS A 119 6.70 -4.40 0.94
C LYS A 119 5.40 -4.90 1.51
N PHE A 120 4.45 -5.23 0.63
CA PHE A 120 3.27 -6.00 1.02
C PHE A 120 3.57 -7.49 0.94
N THR A 121 3.33 -8.20 2.03
CA THR A 121 3.48 -9.66 2.13
C THR A 121 2.34 -10.29 2.93
N GLY A 122 2.21 -11.61 2.79
CA GLY A 122 1.47 -12.46 3.72
C GLY A 122 2.34 -13.08 4.80
N PHE A 123 1.73 -13.56 5.88
CA PHE A 123 2.44 -14.32 6.92
C PHE A 123 3.34 -15.42 6.33
N HIS A 124 4.63 -15.38 6.70
CA HIS A 124 5.36 -16.60 7.00
C HIS A 124 4.90 -17.05 8.38
N LYS A 125 4.30 -18.22 8.48
CA LYS A 125 4.24 -18.94 9.75
C LYS A 125 5.70 -19.26 10.09
N GLN A 126 6.31 -18.51 11.00
CA GLN A 126 7.49 -19.01 11.70
C GLN A 126 6.95 -20.09 12.62
N ASP A 127 6.98 -21.34 12.15
CA ASP A 127 6.86 -22.48 13.05
C ASP A 127 8.09 -22.42 13.96
N TRP A 128 7.92 -21.86 15.16
CA TRP A 128 8.82 -22.12 16.24
C TRP A 128 8.66 -23.60 16.56
N TYR A 129 9.57 -24.43 16.06
CA TYR A 129 9.81 -25.70 16.71
C TYR A 129 10.24 -25.35 18.14
N CYS A 130 9.34 -25.56 19.10
CA CYS A 130 9.76 -25.84 20.46
C CYS A 130 10.70 -27.04 20.34
N LEU A 131 12.02 -26.79 20.35
CA LEU A 131 12.96 -27.82 20.75
C LEU A 131 12.64 -28.12 22.20
N GLY A 132 11.79 -29.12 22.39
CA GLY A 132 11.52 -29.72 23.67
C GLY A 132 12.86 -30.15 24.25
N LEU A 133 13.11 -29.67 25.47
CA LEU A 133 14.03 -30.28 26.41
C LEU A 133 13.85 -31.80 26.41
N HIS A 134 14.93 -32.55 26.19
CA HIS A 134 15.26 -33.81 26.88
C HIS A 134 16.79 -33.91 26.94
#